data_AF-M2XHI3-F1
#
_entry.id   AF-M2XHI3-F1
#
_cell.length_a   1.000
_cell.length_b   1.000
_cell.length_c   1.000
_cell.angle_alpha   90.00
_cell.angle_beta   90.00
_cell.angle_gamma   90.00
#
_symmetry.space_group_name_H-M   'P 1'
#
loop_
_entity.id
_entity.type
_entity.pdbx_description
1 polymer ?
#
loop_
_entity_poly.entity_id
_entity_poly.type
_entity_poly.pdbx_seq_one_letter_code
_entity_poly.pdbx_strand_id
1 'polypeptide(L)'
;MESDNVFPVQELQEESKQPLIDALPYADENILESSELSRQVESLLQTELSLVEKKSWEEQQSKSLFLDSLVGIEVQRMEEGLPSEYEDPFKRYQVSYPSGTKEADVHEWEKSIHLLQTSLEHDLLCLANLELLKRYGSQSWLLFVSQLEKQVQRHRIMLNEEKNHIDEVNVRRKKLQEGALRKLTNLDRTWKQLIRKNKQIELACSRLEAEIRHLKETA
;
A
#
# COMPACT_ATOMS: atom_id res chain seq x y z
N MET A 1 0.38 -39.36 -15.59
CA MET A 1 1.07 -38.97 -14.34
C MET A 1 0.49 -37.63 -13.95
N GLU A 2 -0.73 -37.67 -13.44
CA GLU A 2 -1.42 -36.53 -12.85
C GLU A 2 -1.01 -36.51 -11.39
N SER A 3 -0.27 -35.49 -10.98
CA SER A 3 0.03 -35.23 -9.59
C SER A 3 -1.08 -34.38 -9.02
N ASP A 4 -2.06 -35.03 -8.39
CA ASP A 4 -3.05 -34.40 -7.55
C ASP A 4 -2.33 -33.64 -6.43
N ASN A 5 -2.36 -32.32 -6.54
CA ASN A 5 -1.97 -31.41 -5.46
C ASN A 5 -3.13 -31.39 -4.46
N VAL A 6 -3.17 -32.41 -3.60
CA VAL A 6 -4.12 -32.51 -2.48
C VAL A 6 -3.76 -31.43 -1.47
N PHE A 7 -4.30 -30.23 -1.66
CA PHE A 7 -4.41 -29.25 -0.60
C PHE A 7 -5.18 -29.89 0.57
N PRO A 8 -4.73 -29.77 1.83
CA PRO A 8 -5.44 -30.34 2.96
C PRO A 8 -6.80 -29.66 3.10
N VAL A 9 -7.88 -30.43 2.91
CA VAL A 9 -9.30 -30.02 3.06
C VAL A 9 -9.67 -29.69 4.52
N GLN A 10 -8.69 -29.55 5.42
CA GLN A 10 -8.91 -29.34 6.85
C GLN A 10 -9.15 -27.87 7.25
N GLU A 11 -8.91 -26.90 6.36
CA GLU A 11 -9.09 -25.47 6.69
C GLU A 11 -10.55 -24.98 6.61
N LEU A 12 -11.49 -25.79 6.09
CA LEU A 12 -12.89 -25.36 5.92
C LEU A 12 -13.79 -25.55 7.15
N GLN A 13 -13.27 -26.07 8.28
CA GLN A 13 -14.07 -26.33 9.48
C GLN A 13 -13.74 -25.43 10.69
N GLU A 14 -12.69 -24.60 10.63
CA GLU A 14 -12.34 -23.70 11.74
C GLU A 14 -12.94 -22.29 11.64
N GLU A 15 -13.54 -21.90 10.51
CA GLU A 15 -14.17 -20.58 10.36
C GLU A 15 -15.35 -20.34 11.31
N SER A 16 -15.97 -21.39 11.87
CA SER A 16 -17.14 -21.22 12.75
C SER A 16 -16.82 -20.75 14.17
N LYS A 17 -15.53 -20.56 14.52
CA LYS A 17 -15.10 -20.14 15.88
C LYS A 17 -14.37 -18.81 15.90
N GLN A 18 -14.29 -18.08 14.79
CA GLN A 18 -13.88 -16.69 14.86
C GLN A 18 -15.06 -15.87 15.40
N PRO A 19 -14.84 -14.97 16.38
CA PRO A 19 -15.89 -14.04 16.75
C PRO A 19 -16.28 -13.27 15.48
N LEU A 20 -17.58 -13.21 15.18
CA LEU A 20 -18.08 -12.38 14.10
C LEU A 20 -17.80 -10.93 14.49
N ILE A 21 -16.66 -10.39 14.06
CA ILE A 21 -16.32 -8.99 14.22
C ILE A 21 -17.14 -8.24 13.18
N ASP A 22 -18.30 -7.74 13.59
CA ASP A 22 -19.20 -6.95 12.74
C ASP A 22 -18.97 -5.46 13.00
N ALA A 23 -18.73 -4.72 11.93
CA ALA A 23 -18.72 -3.27 11.92
C ALA A 23 -19.48 -2.82 10.67
N LEU A 24 -20.44 -1.91 10.83
CA LEU A 24 -21.33 -1.49 9.75
C LEU A 24 -21.10 -0.01 9.35
N PRO A 25 -19.97 0.34 8.69
CA PRO A 25 -19.64 1.72 8.32
C PRO A 25 -20.76 2.51 7.62
N TYR A 26 -21.51 1.89 6.69
CA TYR A 26 -22.60 2.55 5.97
C TYR A 26 -23.90 2.71 6.80
N ALA A 27 -24.02 1.97 7.91
CA ALA A 27 -25.14 2.13 8.84
C ALA A 27 -24.80 3.12 9.97
N ASP A 28 -23.52 3.18 10.35
CA ASP A 28 -23.00 3.94 11.48
C ASP A 28 -22.37 5.29 11.06
N GLU A 29 -22.81 5.90 9.95
CA GLU A 29 -22.24 7.15 9.43
C GLU A 29 -22.19 8.28 10.49
N ASN A 30 -23.27 8.42 11.28
CA ASN A 30 -23.35 9.41 12.36
C ASN A 30 -22.31 9.17 13.48
N ILE A 31 -21.90 7.92 13.69
CA ILE A 31 -20.92 7.53 14.70
C ILE A 31 -19.52 7.87 14.18
N LEU A 32 -19.25 7.59 12.91
CA LEU A 32 -17.97 7.86 12.26
C LEU A 32 -17.67 9.36 12.12
N GLU A 33 -18.69 10.18 11.88
CA GLU A 33 -18.53 11.64 11.78
C GLU A 33 -18.24 12.32 13.14
N SER A 34 -18.50 11.63 14.25
CA SER A 34 -18.35 12.21 15.59
C SER A 34 -16.89 12.26 16.06
N SER A 35 -16.28 13.45 15.99
CA SER A 35 -14.89 13.67 16.42
C SER A 35 -14.65 13.35 17.90
N GLU A 36 -15.65 13.57 18.76
CA GLU A 36 -15.55 13.29 20.20
C GLU A 36 -15.41 11.80 20.49
N LEU A 37 -16.19 10.96 19.81
CA LEU A 37 -16.14 9.52 19.99
C LEU A 37 -14.82 8.95 19.48
N SER A 38 -14.32 9.44 18.35
CA SER A 38 -13.01 9.04 17.84
C SER A 38 -11.90 9.29 18.86
N ARG A 39 -11.90 10.44 19.56
CA ARG A 39 -10.92 10.73 20.62
C ARG A 39 -11.04 9.79 21.81
N GLN A 40 -12.26 9.43 22.21
CA GLN A 40 -12.49 8.49 23.30
C GLN A 40 -11.98 7.10 22.92
N VAL A 41 -12.28 6.63 21.72
CA VAL A 41 -11.79 5.35 21.19
C VAL A 41 -10.26 5.35 21.12
N GLU A 42 -9.65 6.42 20.64
CA GLU A 42 -8.19 6.54 20.56
C GLU A 42 -7.53 6.51 21.94
N SER A 43 -8.11 7.19 22.94
CA SER A 43 -7.63 7.14 24.33
C SER A 43 -7.67 5.71 24.88
N LEU A 44 -8.78 4.99 24.68
CA LEU A 44 -8.90 3.59 25.09
C LEU A 44 -7.89 2.69 24.38
N LEU A 45 -7.72 2.87 23.06
CA LEU A 45 -6.72 2.15 22.29
C LEU A 45 -5.30 2.40 22.82
N GLN A 46 -4.96 3.64 23.17
CA GLN A 46 -3.66 3.96 23.75
C GLN A 46 -3.45 3.28 25.11
N THR A 47 -4.49 3.21 25.94
CA THR A 47 -4.40 2.48 27.21
C THR A 47 -4.15 0.98 27.00
N GLU A 48 -4.85 0.35 26.07
CA GLU A 48 -4.64 -1.07 25.74
C GLU A 48 -3.27 -1.32 25.10
N LEU A 49 -2.85 -0.45 24.17
CA LEU A 49 -1.53 -0.51 23.54
C LEU A 49 -0.38 -0.29 24.52
N SER A 50 -0.62 0.37 25.65
CA SER A 50 0.40 0.53 26.70
C SER A 50 0.64 -0.75 27.50
N LEU A 51 -0.36 -1.65 27.53
CA LEU A 51 -0.30 -2.94 28.22
C LEU A 51 0.32 -4.04 27.34
N VAL A 52 0.18 -3.90 26.02
CA VAL A 52 0.68 -4.88 25.05
C VAL A 52 2.10 -4.51 24.63
N GLU A 53 3.02 -5.48 24.74
CA GLU A 53 4.35 -5.32 24.17
C GLU A 53 4.24 -5.18 22.64
N LYS A 54 4.72 -4.06 22.11
CA LYS A 54 4.66 -3.79 20.66
C LYS A 54 5.50 -4.84 19.93
N LYS A 55 4.85 -5.81 19.30
CA LYS A 55 5.50 -6.69 18.32
C LYS A 55 5.92 -5.83 17.14
N SER A 56 7.22 -5.62 16.95
CA SER A 56 7.74 -4.72 15.93
C SER A 56 7.51 -5.32 14.54
N TRP A 57 6.44 -4.87 13.88
CA TRP A 57 6.24 -5.09 12.44
C TRP A 57 7.34 -4.39 11.61
N GLU A 58 8.16 -3.53 12.22
CA GLU A 58 9.29 -2.84 11.59
C GLU A 58 10.43 -3.82 11.27
N GLU A 59 10.59 -4.92 12.03
CA GLU A 59 11.55 -5.99 11.70
C GLU A 59 11.18 -6.72 10.38
N GLN A 60 9.92 -6.61 9.95
CA GLN A 60 9.43 -7.15 8.67
C GLN A 60 9.44 -6.13 7.54
N GLN A 61 9.81 -4.86 7.79
CA GLN A 61 10.05 -3.94 6.68
C GLN A 61 11.20 -4.49 5.85
N SER A 62 10.86 -4.72 4.58
CA SER A 62 11.72 -5.28 3.54
C SER A 62 13.10 -4.64 3.58
N LYS A 63 14.10 -5.45 3.97
CA LYS A 63 15.50 -5.21 3.60
C LYS A 63 15.51 -4.83 2.12
N SER A 64 16.12 -3.69 1.78
CA SER A 64 16.20 -3.26 0.38
C SER A 64 16.73 -4.42 -0.45
N LEU A 65 15.96 -4.85 -1.46
CA LEU A 65 16.29 -5.99 -2.31
C LEU A 65 17.60 -5.78 -3.09
N PHE A 66 18.15 -4.56 -3.03
CA PHE A 66 19.35 -4.14 -3.73
C PHE A 66 20.60 -4.12 -2.86
N LEU A 67 20.53 -4.38 -1.54
CA LEU A 67 21.66 -4.26 -0.62
C LEU A 67 22.93 -4.99 -1.10
N ASP A 68 22.79 -6.14 -1.76
CA ASP A 68 23.93 -6.94 -2.24
C ASP A 68 24.40 -6.59 -3.66
N SER A 69 23.77 -5.62 -4.32
CA SER A 69 24.12 -5.18 -5.67
C SER A 69 25.02 -3.94 -5.66
N LEU A 70 25.84 -3.76 -6.70
CA LEU A 70 26.60 -2.52 -6.90
C LEU A 70 25.71 -1.27 -6.87
N VAL A 71 24.43 -1.42 -7.27
CA VAL A 71 23.42 -0.35 -7.20
C VAL A 71 23.03 -0.05 -5.76
N GLY A 72 22.90 -1.06 -4.89
CA GLY A 72 22.58 -0.86 -3.48
C GLY A 72 23.69 -0.12 -2.74
N ILE A 73 24.95 -0.48 -3.00
CA ILE A 73 26.12 0.22 -2.45
C ILE A 73 26.11 1.69 -2.88
N GLU A 74 25.80 1.96 -4.15
CA GLU A 74 25.71 3.33 -4.69
C GLU A 74 24.56 4.13 -4.10
N VAL A 75 23.40 3.50 -3.91
CA VAL A 75 22.20 4.11 -3.30
C VAL A 75 22.47 4.46 -1.84
N GLN A 76 23.07 3.54 -1.08
CA GLN A 76 23.50 3.81 0.29
C GLN A 76 24.57 4.92 0.33
N ARG A 77 25.51 4.87 -0.62
CA ARG A 77 26.37 5.97 -1.12
C ARG A 77 25.70 7.34 -1.02
N MET A 78 24.66 7.49 -1.82
CA MET A 78 23.90 8.71 -2.02
C MET A 78 23.07 9.09 -0.79
N GLU A 79 22.50 8.13 -0.08
CA GLU A 79 21.75 8.36 1.16
C GLU A 79 22.63 8.94 2.27
N GLU A 80 23.88 8.49 2.35
CA GLU A 80 24.90 9.01 3.27
C GLU A 80 25.49 10.36 2.81
N GLY A 81 25.11 10.84 1.62
CA GLY A 81 25.54 12.13 1.07
C GLY A 81 27.03 12.19 0.70
N LEU A 82 27.69 11.04 0.59
CA LEU A 82 29.10 10.95 0.25
C LEU A 82 29.31 11.26 -1.25
N PRO A 83 30.35 12.03 -1.61
CA PRO A 83 30.65 12.35 -3.01
C PRO A 83 30.96 11.07 -3.80
N SER A 84 30.58 11.06 -5.08
CA SER A 84 30.85 9.94 -5.99
C SER A 84 32.34 9.64 -6.05
N GLU A 85 32.71 8.37 -5.88
CA GLU A 85 34.08 7.89 -6.06
C GLU A 85 34.47 7.81 -7.54
N TYR A 86 33.48 7.73 -8.43
CA TYR A 86 33.73 7.65 -9.87
C TYR A 86 34.21 8.98 -10.42
N GLU A 87 35.37 8.96 -11.07
CA GLU A 87 35.84 10.06 -11.91
C GLU A 87 34.87 10.33 -13.06
N ASP A 88 34.77 11.59 -13.49
CA ASP A 88 33.97 11.95 -14.66
C ASP A 88 34.42 11.10 -15.87
N PRO A 89 33.52 10.31 -16.49
CA PRO A 89 33.87 9.44 -17.62
C PRO A 89 34.50 10.20 -18.80
N PHE A 90 34.17 11.49 -18.93
CA PHE A 90 34.65 12.38 -19.98
C PHE A 90 36.09 12.88 -19.74
N LYS A 91 36.58 12.89 -18.50
CA LYS A 91 37.98 13.25 -18.21
C LYS A 91 38.96 12.25 -18.80
N ARG A 92 38.55 10.98 -18.96
CA ARG A 92 39.37 9.90 -19.52
C ARG A 92 39.77 10.13 -20.98
N TYR A 93 38.96 10.85 -21.76
CA TYR A 93 39.24 11.12 -23.18
C TYR A 93 39.62 12.57 -23.44
N GLN A 94 39.67 13.39 -22.39
CA GLN A 94 40.08 14.78 -22.48
C GLN A 94 41.60 14.85 -22.64
N VAL A 95 42.04 15.20 -23.84
CA VAL A 95 43.46 15.36 -24.12
C VAL A 95 44.01 16.57 -23.37
N SER A 96 45.04 16.35 -22.57
CA SER A 96 45.86 17.42 -22.01
C SER A 96 47.26 17.38 -22.63
N TYR A 97 47.77 18.56 -22.98
CA TYR A 97 49.12 18.73 -23.48
C TYR A 97 50.04 19.08 -22.31
N PRO A 98 51.25 18.48 -22.21
CA PRO A 98 52.19 18.85 -21.17
C PRO A 98 52.58 20.31 -21.38
N SER A 99 52.50 21.11 -20.31
CA SER A 99 52.85 22.53 -20.33
C SER A 99 53.80 22.89 -19.19
N GLY A 100 54.68 23.87 -19.40
CA GLY A 100 55.64 24.34 -18.40
C GLY A 100 56.73 23.30 -18.09
N THR A 101 56.94 22.97 -16.81
CA THR A 101 58.01 22.03 -16.39
C THR A 101 57.85 20.61 -16.92
N LYS A 102 56.64 20.22 -17.35
CA LYS A 102 56.35 18.91 -17.93
C LYS A 102 56.73 18.77 -19.41
N GLU A 103 56.98 19.88 -20.11
CA GLU A 103 57.39 19.85 -21.53
C GLU A 103 58.78 19.23 -21.73
N ALA A 104 59.64 19.30 -20.72
CA ALA A 104 60.99 18.74 -20.75
C ALA A 104 61.02 17.22 -20.53
N ASP A 105 59.91 16.61 -20.07
CA ASP A 105 59.80 15.18 -19.81
C ASP A 105 59.18 14.46 -21.01
N VAL A 106 59.98 13.61 -21.65
CA VAL A 106 59.56 12.80 -22.82
C VAL A 106 58.40 11.87 -22.46
N HIS A 107 58.36 11.37 -21.23
CA HIS A 107 57.35 10.39 -20.83
C HIS A 107 55.95 11.00 -20.71
N GLU A 108 55.84 12.28 -20.34
CA GLU A 108 54.55 12.99 -20.31
C GLU A 108 54.02 13.25 -21.73
N TRP A 109 54.90 13.49 -22.71
CA TRP A 109 54.52 13.58 -24.13
C TRP A 109 54.02 12.24 -24.67
N GLU A 110 54.68 11.12 -24.33
CA GLU A 110 54.22 9.78 -24.72
C GLU A 110 52.83 9.47 -24.17
N LYS A 111 52.55 9.83 -22.91
CA LYS A 111 51.22 9.68 -22.31
C LYS A 111 50.17 10.52 -23.04
N SER A 112 50.47 11.78 -23.35
CA SER A 112 49.55 12.63 -24.10
C SER A 112 49.30 12.12 -25.52
N ILE A 113 50.30 11.55 -26.19
CA ILE A 113 50.14 10.90 -27.50
C ILE A 113 49.24 9.66 -27.40
N HIS A 114 49.45 8.81 -26.40
CA HIS A 114 48.60 7.65 -26.19
C HIS A 114 47.15 8.05 -25.87
N LEU A 115 46.96 9.10 -25.08
CA LEU A 115 45.65 9.65 -24.77
C LEU A 115 44.96 10.24 -26.01
N LEU A 116 45.72 10.95 -26.86
CA LEU A 116 45.26 11.43 -28.17
C LEU A 116 44.79 10.29 -29.07
N GLN A 117 45.58 9.22 -29.19
CA GLN A 117 45.22 8.04 -29.97
C GLN A 117 43.94 7.41 -29.44
N THR A 118 43.83 7.25 -28.12
CA THR A 118 42.63 6.69 -27.48
C THR A 118 41.40 7.55 -27.72
N SER A 119 41.54 8.89 -27.64
CA SER A 119 40.47 9.85 -27.87
C SER A 119 40.01 9.83 -29.34
N LEU A 120 40.95 9.77 -30.29
CA LEU A 120 40.65 9.65 -31.72
C LEU A 120 39.85 8.38 -32.03
N GLU A 121 40.26 7.23 -31.49
CA GLU A 121 39.53 5.97 -31.67
C GLU A 121 38.12 6.03 -31.06
N HIS A 122 37.98 6.66 -29.89
CA HIS A 122 36.67 6.90 -29.27
C HIS A 122 35.77 7.76 -30.16
N ASP A 123 36.29 8.84 -30.73
CA ASP A 123 35.53 9.72 -31.63
C ASP A 123 35.11 9.00 -32.92
N LEU A 124 35.97 8.14 -33.47
CA LEU A 124 35.64 7.30 -34.63
C LEU A 124 34.48 6.33 -34.31
N LEU A 125 34.51 5.70 -33.14
CA LEU A 125 33.42 4.84 -32.68
C LEU A 125 32.13 5.64 -32.46
N CYS A 126 32.21 6.83 -31.86
CA CYS A 126 31.08 7.72 -31.68
C CYS A 126 30.47 8.13 -33.02
N LEU A 127 31.29 8.44 -34.02
CA LEU A 127 30.82 8.74 -35.36
C LEU A 127 30.08 7.55 -35.98
N ALA A 128 30.65 6.35 -35.90
CA ALA A 128 30.00 5.13 -36.39
C ALA A 128 28.65 4.87 -35.68
N ASN A 129 28.60 5.06 -34.37
CA ASN A 129 27.36 4.94 -33.58
C ASN A 129 26.33 5.99 -33.98
N LEU A 130 26.74 7.24 -34.21
CA LEU A 130 25.86 8.31 -34.68
C LEU A 130 25.33 8.04 -36.09
N GLU A 131 26.12 7.43 -36.97
CA GLU A 131 25.65 7.00 -38.29
C GLU A 131 24.59 5.89 -38.17
N LEU A 132 24.80 4.92 -37.28
CA LEU A 132 23.79 3.89 -36.98
C LEU A 132 22.52 4.51 -36.39
N LEU A 133 22.66 5.45 -35.46
CA LEU A 133 21.53 6.17 -34.86
C LEU A 133 20.79 7.01 -35.90
N LYS A 134 21.50 7.66 -36.82
CA LYS A 134 20.87 8.42 -37.92
C LYS A 134 20.07 7.52 -38.85
N ARG A 135 20.55 6.29 -39.10
CA ARG A 135 19.87 5.31 -39.98
C ARG A 135 18.66 4.66 -39.32
N TYR A 136 18.78 4.23 -38.06
CA TYR A 136 17.77 3.38 -37.40
C TYR A 136 17.07 4.04 -36.21
N GLY A 137 17.63 5.11 -35.66
CA GLY A 137 17.16 5.73 -34.41
C GLY A 137 15.73 6.21 -34.49
N SER A 138 15.33 6.85 -35.59
CA SER A 138 13.95 7.32 -35.76
C SER A 138 12.93 6.18 -35.75
N GLN A 139 13.19 5.10 -36.49
CA GLN A 139 12.28 3.95 -36.54
C GLN A 139 12.25 3.19 -35.21
N SER A 140 13.42 2.97 -34.60
CA SER A 140 13.52 2.34 -33.28
C SER A 140 12.80 3.15 -32.21
N TRP A 141 12.91 4.48 -32.24
CA TRP A 141 12.23 5.36 -31.30
C TRP A 141 10.71 5.31 -31.46
N LEU A 142 10.21 5.32 -32.70
CA LEU A 142 8.77 5.19 -32.95
C LEU A 142 8.21 3.85 -32.45
N LEU A 143 8.95 2.75 -32.65
CA LEU A 143 8.57 1.44 -32.11
C LEU A 143 8.55 1.45 -30.58
N PHE A 144 9.58 2.03 -29.95
CA PHE A 144 9.65 2.18 -28.50
C PHE A 144 8.46 2.98 -27.95
N VAL A 145 8.14 4.12 -28.56
CA VAL A 145 6.98 4.95 -28.18
C VAL A 145 5.69 4.15 -28.34
N SER A 146 5.49 3.45 -29.46
CA SER A 146 4.30 2.62 -29.67
C SER A 146 4.16 1.50 -28.62
N GLN A 147 5.27 0.87 -28.23
CA GLN A 147 5.28 -0.14 -27.17
C GLN A 147 4.92 0.49 -25.81
N LEU A 148 5.46 1.67 -25.52
CA LEU A 148 5.17 2.39 -24.29
C LEU A 148 3.69 2.80 -24.22
N GLU A 149 3.13 3.32 -25.31
CA GLU A 149 1.70 3.66 -25.41
C GLU A 149 0.81 2.44 -25.16
N LYS A 150 1.15 1.27 -25.72
CA LYS A 150 0.44 0.01 -25.47
C LYS A 150 0.51 -0.41 -24.00
N GLN A 151 1.67 -0.26 -23.35
CA GLN A 151 1.83 -0.54 -21.93
C GLN A 151 0.97 0.40 -21.08
N VAL A 152 1.01 1.71 -21.36
CA VAL A 152 0.17 2.70 -20.68
C VAL A 152 -1.31 2.35 -20.83
N GLN A 153 -1.75 1.99 -22.03
CA GLN A 153 -3.14 1.62 -22.27
C GLN A 153 -3.54 0.35 -21.51
N ARG A 154 -2.67 -0.67 -21.47
CA ARG A 154 -2.89 -1.88 -20.68
C ARG A 154 -3.04 -1.55 -19.18
N HIS A 155 -2.15 -0.72 -18.64
CA HIS A 155 -2.24 -0.30 -17.24
C HIS A 155 -3.49 0.52 -16.94
N ARG A 156 -3.94 1.37 -17.87
CA ARG A 156 -5.21 2.10 -17.74
C ARG A 156 -6.42 1.16 -17.70
N ILE A 157 -6.42 0.11 -18.53
CA ILE A 157 -7.48 -0.90 -18.52
C ILE A 157 -7.50 -1.65 -17.19
N MET A 158 -6.34 -2.16 -16.74
CA MET A 158 -6.24 -2.86 -15.46
C MET A 158 -6.66 -1.98 -14.27
N LEU A 159 -6.29 -0.70 -14.28
CA LEU A 159 -6.73 0.26 -13.27
C LEU A 159 -8.25 0.46 -13.27
N ASN A 160 -8.87 0.50 -14.45
CA ASN A 160 -10.31 0.67 -14.57
C ASN A 160 -11.07 -0.59 -14.13
N GLU A 161 -10.57 -1.77 -14.47
CA GLU A 161 -11.09 -3.05 -14.01
C GLU A 161 -11.05 -3.14 -12.48
N GLU A 162 -9.92 -2.78 -11.87
CA GLU A 162 -9.78 -2.80 -10.42
C GLU A 162 -10.71 -1.78 -9.73
N LYS A 163 -10.86 -0.57 -10.29
CA LYS A 163 -11.82 0.42 -9.79
C LYS A 163 -13.25 -0.10 -9.84
N ASN A 164 -13.65 -0.71 -10.96
CA ASN A 164 -14.96 -1.33 -11.08
C ASN A 164 -15.15 -2.45 -10.05
N HIS A 165 -14.12 -3.27 -9.82
CA HIS A 165 -14.16 -4.32 -8.81
C HIS A 165 -14.34 -3.75 -7.40
N ILE A 166 -13.61 -2.69 -7.04
CA ILE A 166 -13.76 -1.97 -5.78
C ILE A 166 -15.19 -1.43 -5.64
N ASP A 167 -15.73 -0.81 -6.69
CA ASP A 167 -17.08 -0.25 -6.68
C ASP A 167 -18.14 -1.35 -6.52
N GLU A 168 -18.00 -2.49 -7.20
CA GLU A 168 -18.89 -3.64 -7.05
C GLU A 168 -18.88 -4.20 -5.63
N VAL A 169 -17.69 -4.33 -5.01
CA VAL A 169 -17.55 -4.77 -3.63
C VAL A 169 -18.19 -3.77 -2.67
N ASN A 170 -17.98 -2.47 -2.88
CA ASN A 170 -18.55 -1.42 -2.05
C ASN A 170 -20.09 -1.37 -2.16
N VAL A 171 -20.63 -1.48 -3.38
CA VAL A 171 -22.09 -1.56 -3.61
C VAL A 171 -22.68 -2.80 -2.94
N ARG A 172 -22.03 -3.96 -3.07
CA ARG A 172 -22.47 -5.19 -2.40
C ARG A 172 -22.44 -5.04 -0.88
N ARG A 173 -21.37 -4.47 -0.33
CA ARG A 173 -21.23 -4.19 1.11
C ARG A 173 -22.33 -3.26 1.59
N LYS A 174 -22.56 -2.14 0.90
CA LYS A 174 -23.62 -1.18 1.23
C LYS A 174 -24.99 -1.84 1.27
N LYS A 175 -25.35 -2.63 0.25
CA LYS A 175 -26.63 -3.34 0.21
C LYS A 175 -26.81 -4.32 1.38
N LEU A 176 -25.75 -5.05 1.76
CA LEU A 176 -25.77 -5.96 2.89
C LEU A 176 -26.01 -5.21 4.21
N GLN A 177 -25.27 -4.12 4.42
CA GLN A 177 -25.36 -3.30 5.64
C GLN A 177 -26.70 -2.58 5.76
N GLU A 178 -27.24 -2.02 4.67
CA GLU A 178 -28.60 -1.46 4.66
C GLU A 178 -29.66 -2.51 5.00
N GLY A 179 -29.49 -3.75 4.52
CA GLY A 179 -30.36 -4.88 4.87
C GLY A 179 -30.26 -5.25 6.35
N ALA A 180 -29.05 -5.27 6.92
CA ALA A 180 -28.82 -5.50 8.33
C ALA A 180 -29.42 -4.39 9.21
N LEU A 181 -29.25 -3.12 8.82
CA LEU A 181 -29.81 -1.96 9.52
C LEU A 181 -31.34 -2.03 9.59
N ARG A 182 -32.02 -2.43 8.51
CA ARG A 182 -33.49 -2.65 8.53
C ARG A 182 -33.89 -3.74 9.51
N LYS A 183 -33.10 -4.81 9.65
CA LYS A 183 -33.37 -5.87 10.63
C LYS A 183 -33.13 -5.37 12.06
N LEU A 184 -32.02 -4.67 12.30
CA LEU A 184 -31.67 -4.10 13.61
C LEU A 184 -32.73 -3.09 14.09
N THR A 185 -33.16 -2.18 13.23
CA THR A 185 -34.22 -1.21 13.55
C THR A 185 -35.56 -1.87 13.88
N ASN A 186 -35.93 -2.94 13.15
CA ASN A 186 -37.12 -3.71 13.47
C ASN A 186 -36.99 -4.43 14.82
N LEU A 187 -35.85 -5.07 15.08
CA LEU A 187 -35.57 -5.75 16.35
C LEU A 187 -35.60 -4.76 17.51
N ASP A 188 -34.93 -3.61 17.40
CA ASP A 188 -34.94 -2.55 18.41
C ASP A 188 -36.36 -2.05 18.70
N ARG A 189 -37.18 -1.84 17.66
CA ARG A 189 -38.58 -1.46 17.82
C ARG A 189 -39.38 -2.53 18.57
N THR A 190 -39.24 -3.80 18.19
CA THR A 190 -39.95 -4.91 18.86
C THR A 190 -39.49 -5.07 20.30
N TRP A 191 -38.19 -4.95 20.56
CA TRP A 191 -37.60 -5.00 21.90
C TRP A 191 -38.13 -3.87 22.79
N LYS A 192 -38.11 -2.62 22.32
CA LYS A 192 -38.70 -1.47 23.02
C LYS A 192 -40.20 -1.66 23.28
N GLN A 193 -40.93 -2.23 22.32
CA GLN A 193 -42.35 -2.53 22.50
C GLN A 193 -42.57 -3.61 23.57
N LEU A 194 -41.78 -4.68 23.59
CA LEU A 194 -41.85 -5.73 24.59
C LEU A 194 -41.54 -5.20 25.99
N ILE A 195 -40.51 -4.37 26.13
CA ILE A 195 -40.20 -3.70 27.41
C ILE A 195 -41.38 -2.86 27.89
N ARG A 196 -41.97 -2.04 27.02
CA ARG A 196 -43.15 -1.21 27.37
C ARG A 196 -44.34 -2.07 27.75
N LYS A 197 -44.61 -3.16 27.03
CA LYS A 197 -45.70 -4.10 27.34
C LYS A 197 -45.47 -4.79 28.68
N ASN A 198 -44.28 -5.32 28.94
CA ASN A 198 -43.94 -5.91 30.23
C ASN A 198 -44.14 -4.90 31.36
N LYS A 199 -43.71 -3.65 31.16
CA LYS A 199 -43.90 -2.61 32.17
C LYS A 199 -45.38 -2.29 32.42
N GLN A 200 -46.20 -2.26 31.38
CA GLN A 200 -47.65 -2.07 31.50
C GLN A 200 -48.31 -3.22 32.26
N ILE A 201 -47.88 -4.47 32.01
CA ILE A 201 -48.36 -5.66 32.72
C ILE A 201 -47.98 -5.58 34.20
N GLU A 202 -46.73 -5.26 34.54
CA GLU A 202 -46.29 -5.08 35.93
C GLU A 202 -47.15 -4.04 36.67
N LEU A 203 -47.43 -2.90 36.03
CA LEU A 203 -48.28 -1.85 36.60
C LEU A 203 -49.73 -2.32 36.78
N ALA A 204 -50.28 -3.07 35.84
CA ALA A 204 -51.63 -3.63 35.94
C ALA A 204 -51.73 -4.68 37.05
N CYS A 205 -50.76 -5.59 37.15
CA CYS A 205 -50.66 -6.57 38.24
C CYS A 205 -50.56 -5.88 39.59
N SER A 206 -49.68 -4.89 39.74
CA SER A 206 -49.53 -4.13 40.99
C SER A 206 -50.82 -3.41 41.41
N ARG A 207 -51.58 -2.85 40.46
CA ARG A 207 -52.89 -2.24 40.72
C ARG A 207 -53.92 -3.28 41.18
N LEU A 208 -54.02 -4.42 40.49
CA LEU A 208 -54.93 -5.49 40.86
C LEU A 208 -54.58 -6.08 42.24
N GLU A 209 -53.30 -6.24 42.57
CA GLU A 209 -52.85 -6.68 43.89
C GLU A 209 -53.19 -5.68 44.99
N ALA A 210 -53.14 -4.37 44.71
CA ALA A 210 -53.57 -3.33 45.64
C ALA A 210 -55.09 -3.37 45.87
N GLU A 211 -55.87 -3.56 44.80
CA GLU A 211 -57.33 -3.68 44.88
C GLU A 211 -57.76 -4.95 45.63
N ILE A 212 -57.12 -6.09 45.38
CA ILE A 212 -57.36 -7.34 46.12
C ILE A 212 -57.02 -7.18 47.60
N ARG A 213 -55.91 -6.49 47.94
CA ARG A 213 -55.57 -6.20 49.34
C ARG A 213 -56.63 -5.35 50.02
N HIS A 214 -57.06 -4.27 49.37
CA HIS A 214 -58.13 -3.41 49.88
C HIS A 214 -59.42 -4.19 50.12
N LEU A 215 -59.85 -5.02 49.15
CA LEU A 215 -61.04 -5.85 49.29
C LEU A 215 -60.96 -6.84 50.45
N LYS A 216 -59.78 -7.44 50.70
CA LYS A 216 -59.55 -8.35 51.84
C LYS A 216 -59.55 -7.64 53.20
N GLU A 217 -59.22 -6.36 53.25
CA GLU A 217 -59.26 -5.57 54.49
C GLU A 217 -60.67 -5.06 54.81
N THR A 218 -61.51 -4.88 53.79
CA THR A 218 -62.90 -4.41 53.94
C THR A 218 -63.95 -5.52 54.10
N ALA A 219 -63.56 -6.78 53.92
CA ALA A 219 -64.42 -7.96 54.08
C ALA A 219 -64.16 -8.65 55.43
#